data_AF-A0A433XQB2-F1
#
_entry.id   AF-A0A433XQB2-F1
#
_cell.length_a   1.000
_cell.length_b   1.000
_cell.length_c   1.000
_cell.angle_alpha   90.00
_cell.angle_beta   90.00
_cell.angle_gamma   90.00
#
_symmetry.space_group_name_H-M   'P 1'
#
loop_
_entity.id
_entity.type
_entity.pdbx_description
1 polymer ?
#
loop_
_entity_poly.entity_id
_entity_poly.type
_entity_poly.pdbx_seq_one_letter_code
_entity_poly.pdbx_strand_id
1 'polypeptide(L)'
;MNKSYEVEYCNLELRFERVHIQQLIRDLIQDGYSLYWSESDSIFIVSVRTGRKLTKLRFQRVHQSYKLVGDYIIKDAKLAEWLEKLIGDLRGHAVVKRFKDRQILIENILFGEVIRLVEVSGVQQRVLYQKGVDPSFEKMTYMYNSLSAEHEIECLQGEVDAELERLFEALKSGDEKAADTSKEKLKKLRRNLMELEW
;
A
#
# COMPACT_ATOMS: atom_id res chain seq x y z
N MET A 1 -28.41 20.46 -10.23
CA MET A 1 -27.20 21.12 -9.67
C MET A 1 -26.05 20.12 -9.75
N ASN A 2 -25.28 20.11 -10.84
CA ASN A 2 -24.11 19.23 -10.96
C ASN A 2 -22.86 20.02 -10.61
N LYS A 3 -22.50 20.06 -9.32
CA LYS A 3 -21.10 20.30 -8.97
C LYS A 3 -20.35 19.04 -9.38
N SER A 4 -19.30 19.17 -10.17
CA SER A 4 -18.43 18.05 -10.52
C SER A 4 -17.81 17.52 -9.24
N TYR A 5 -18.40 16.48 -8.66
CA TYR A 5 -17.83 15.79 -7.51
C TYR A 5 -16.58 15.07 -8.01
N GLU A 6 -15.43 15.43 -7.45
CA GLU A 6 -14.14 14.86 -7.81
C GLU A 6 -13.27 14.79 -6.55
N VAL A 7 -12.79 13.59 -6.27
CA VAL A 7 -11.87 13.30 -5.19
C VAL A 7 -10.65 12.60 -5.76
N GLU A 8 -9.48 13.14 -5.48
CA GLU A 8 -8.19 12.57 -5.86
C GLU A 8 -7.55 11.97 -4.61
N TYR A 9 -7.25 10.68 -4.66
CA TYR A 9 -6.50 9.96 -3.64
C TYR A 9 -5.07 9.84 -4.17
N CYS A 10 -4.11 10.49 -3.52
CA CYS A 10 -2.70 10.41 -3.85
C CYS A 10 -1.97 9.54 -2.83
N ASN A 11 -0.96 8.79 -3.27
CA ASN A 11 -0.17 7.89 -2.43
C ASN A 11 -1.08 7.00 -1.56
N LEU A 12 -2.18 6.50 -2.15
CA LEU A 12 -3.06 5.58 -1.45
C LEU A 12 -2.28 4.31 -1.15
N GLU A 13 -2.31 3.86 0.09
CA GLU A 13 -1.82 2.55 0.49
C GLU A 13 -2.85 1.88 1.40
N LEU A 14 -3.37 0.75 0.91
CA LEU A 14 -4.29 -0.12 1.65
C LEU A 14 -3.81 -1.56 1.57
N ARG A 15 -3.86 -2.27 2.70
CA ARG A 15 -3.53 -3.69 2.81
C ARG A 15 -4.80 -4.50 3.03
N PHE A 16 -4.95 -5.57 2.25
CA PHE A 16 -6.12 -6.43 2.23
C PHE A 16 -5.73 -7.87 2.46
N GLU A 17 -6.53 -8.59 3.22
CA GLU A 17 -6.60 -10.03 3.15
C GLU A 17 -7.52 -10.45 2.01
N ARG A 18 -7.45 -11.72 1.60
CA ARG A 18 -8.32 -12.24 0.55
C ARG A 18 -9.80 -12.07 0.87
N VAL A 19 -10.18 -12.21 2.13
CA VAL A 19 -11.56 -11.99 2.61
C VAL A 19 -12.02 -10.55 2.38
N HIS A 20 -11.13 -9.56 2.58
CA HIS A 20 -11.46 -8.15 2.37
C HIS A 20 -11.74 -7.85 0.91
N ILE A 21 -10.99 -8.44 -0.03
CA ILE A 21 -11.28 -8.28 -1.48
C ILE A 21 -12.63 -8.89 -1.85
N GLN A 22 -12.95 -10.08 -1.33
CA GLN A 22 -14.24 -10.70 -1.60
C GLN A 22 -15.40 -9.88 -1.04
N GLN A 23 -15.24 -9.33 0.17
CA GLN A 23 -16.22 -8.44 0.77
C GLN A 23 -16.38 -7.15 -0.05
N LEU A 24 -15.28 -6.55 -0.48
CA LEU A 24 -15.25 -5.38 -1.37
C LEU A 24 -16.05 -5.60 -2.65
N ILE A 25 -15.86 -6.75 -3.30
CA ILE A 25 -16.61 -7.09 -4.53
C ILE A 25 -18.10 -7.24 -4.21
N ARG A 26 -18.45 -7.91 -3.10
CA ARG A 26 -19.85 -8.07 -2.68
C ARG A 26 -20.51 -6.72 -2.40
N ASP A 27 -19.86 -5.84 -1.63
CA ASP A 27 -20.40 -4.53 -1.25
C ASP A 27 -20.65 -3.67 -2.49
N LEU A 28 -19.67 -3.63 -3.42
CA LEU A 28 -19.83 -2.89 -4.66
C LEU A 28 -20.97 -3.44 -5.55
N ILE A 29 -21.16 -4.76 -5.60
CA ILE A 29 -22.30 -5.35 -6.34
C ILE A 29 -23.63 -4.99 -5.67
N GLN A 30 -23.69 -5.06 -4.33
CA GLN A 30 -24.89 -4.70 -3.56
C GLN A 30 -25.28 -3.23 -3.73
N ASP A 31 -24.28 -2.34 -3.84
CA ASP A 31 -24.49 -0.92 -4.14
C ASP A 31 -24.89 -0.65 -5.60
N GLY A 32 -24.95 -1.70 -6.43
CA GLY A 32 -25.45 -1.65 -7.81
C GLY A 32 -24.38 -1.40 -8.87
N TYR A 33 -23.09 -1.50 -8.53
CA TYR A 33 -22.03 -1.32 -9.52
C TYR A 33 -21.90 -2.53 -10.44
N SER A 34 -21.68 -2.26 -11.73
CA SER A 34 -21.21 -3.27 -12.66
C SER A 34 -19.69 -3.42 -12.53
N LEU A 35 -19.24 -4.64 -12.22
CA LEU A 35 -17.85 -4.98 -12.01
C LEU A 35 -17.32 -5.91 -13.10
N TYR A 36 -16.06 -5.72 -13.45
CA TYR A 36 -15.28 -6.66 -14.23
C TYR A 36 -13.97 -6.89 -13.50
N TRP A 37 -13.51 -8.13 -13.39
CA TRP A 37 -12.22 -8.41 -12.77
C TRP A 37 -11.37 -9.33 -13.63
N SER A 38 -10.06 -9.19 -13.46
CA SER A 38 -9.06 -10.05 -14.07
C SER A 38 -7.97 -10.34 -13.05
N GLU A 39 -7.56 -11.58 -12.95
CA GLU A 39 -6.50 -12.03 -12.06
C GLU A 39 -5.33 -12.57 -12.89
N SER A 40 -4.13 -12.21 -12.46
CA SER A 40 -2.85 -12.76 -12.91
C SER A 40 -2.06 -13.21 -11.67
N ASP A 41 -0.89 -13.81 -11.86
CA ASP A 41 -0.10 -14.33 -10.74
C ASP A 41 0.28 -13.25 -9.70
N SER A 42 0.52 -12.02 -10.15
CA SER A 42 0.99 -10.90 -9.31
C SER A 42 -0.02 -9.77 -9.13
N ILE A 43 -1.06 -9.67 -9.98
CA ILE A 43 -1.99 -8.55 -9.96
C ILE A 43 -3.44 -9.05 -10.08
N PHE A 44 -4.30 -8.55 -9.20
CA PHE A 44 -5.74 -8.64 -9.28
C PHE A 44 -6.33 -7.26 -9.60
N ILE A 45 -7.11 -7.14 -10.67
CA ILE A 45 -7.70 -5.86 -11.09
C ILE A 45 -9.20 -5.94 -10.96
N VAL A 46 -9.80 -5.00 -10.21
CA VAL A 46 -11.26 -4.78 -10.19
C VAL A 46 -11.57 -3.50 -10.93
N SER A 47 -12.33 -3.62 -12.00
CA SER A 47 -12.80 -2.51 -12.80
C SER A 47 -14.24 -2.18 -12.43
N VAL A 48 -14.44 -1.04 -11.77
CA VAL A 48 -15.74 -0.53 -11.31
C VAL A 48 -16.30 0.44 -12.35
N ARG A 49 -17.48 0.15 -12.91
CA ARG A 49 -18.12 1.05 -13.87
C ARG A 49 -18.96 2.11 -13.15
N THR A 50 -18.58 3.37 -13.32
CA THR A 50 -19.30 4.54 -12.78
C THR A 50 -19.80 5.40 -13.94
N GLY A 51 -21.05 5.17 -14.35
CA GLY A 51 -21.64 5.78 -15.54
C GLY A 51 -20.87 5.46 -16.82
N ARG A 52 -20.17 6.45 -17.39
CA ARG A 52 -19.38 6.33 -18.63
C ARG A 52 -17.91 5.99 -18.41
N LYS A 53 -17.40 6.02 -17.18
CA LYS A 53 -16.00 5.73 -16.87
C LYS A 53 -15.87 4.36 -16.21
N LEU A 54 -14.67 3.81 -16.35
CA LEU A 54 -14.27 2.55 -15.73
C LEU A 54 -13.05 2.83 -14.85
N THR A 55 -13.24 2.79 -13.54
CA THR A 55 -12.16 2.95 -12.56
C THR A 55 -11.52 1.59 -12.32
N LYS A 56 -10.21 1.47 -12.56
CA LYS A 56 -9.47 0.22 -12.36
C LYS A 56 -8.70 0.27 -11.05
N LEU A 57 -9.19 -0.44 -10.03
CA LEU A 57 -8.48 -0.68 -8.78
C LEU A 57 -7.50 -1.83 -8.99
N ARG A 58 -6.20 -1.56 -8.80
CA ARG A 58 -5.13 -2.54 -9.06
C ARG A 58 -4.54 -3.03 -7.76
N PHE A 59 -4.89 -4.24 -7.39
CA PHE A 59 -4.39 -4.92 -6.21
C PHE A 59 -3.15 -5.71 -6.59
N GLN A 60 -2.01 -5.34 -6.03
CA GLN A 60 -0.78 -6.12 -6.13
C GLN A 60 -0.84 -7.24 -5.10
N ARG A 61 -0.60 -8.48 -5.53
CA ARG A 61 -0.54 -9.61 -4.62
C ARG A 61 0.82 -9.61 -3.92
N VAL A 62 0.80 -9.67 -2.58
CA VAL A 62 1.99 -9.76 -1.75
C VAL A 62 1.80 -10.94 -0.80
N HIS A 63 2.47 -12.06 -1.10
CA HIS A 63 2.32 -13.34 -0.40
C HIS A 63 0.85 -13.82 -0.34
N GLN A 64 0.26 -13.84 0.86
CA GLN A 64 -1.13 -14.21 1.12
C GLN A 64 -2.08 -13.00 1.21
N SER A 65 -1.55 -11.80 1.00
CA SER A 65 -2.26 -10.52 1.09
C SER A 65 -2.28 -9.79 -0.25
N TYR A 66 -2.99 -8.67 -0.29
CA TYR A 66 -3.04 -7.78 -1.43
C TYR A 66 -2.82 -6.35 -0.98
N LYS A 67 -2.18 -5.54 -1.82
CA LYS A 67 -1.98 -4.12 -1.59
C LYS A 67 -2.62 -3.30 -2.72
N LEU A 68 -3.44 -2.31 -2.38
CA LEU A 68 -3.89 -1.30 -3.33
C LEU A 68 -3.00 -0.08 -3.15
N VAL A 69 -2.16 0.20 -4.15
CA VAL A 69 -1.22 1.32 -4.12
C VAL A 69 -1.41 2.22 -5.34
N GLY A 70 -1.25 3.53 -5.14
CA GLY A 70 -1.12 4.51 -6.21
C GLY A 70 -2.14 5.65 -6.14
N ASP A 71 -2.30 6.34 -7.27
CA ASP A 71 -3.15 7.53 -7.36
C ASP A 71 -4.47 7.21 -8.08
N TYR A 72 -5.58 7.67 -7.50
CA TYR A 72 -6.93 7.40 -8.00
C TYR A 72 -7.76 8.69 -8.06
N ILE A 73 -8.41 8.93 -9.19
CA ILE A 73 -9.38 10.02 -9.35
C ILE A 73 -10.77 9.40 -9.42
N ILE A 74 -11.59 9.69 -8.42
CA ILE A 74 -12.95 9.18 -8.29
C ILE A 74 -13.95 10.33 -8.46
N LYS A 75 -14.87 10.17 -9.41
CA LYS A 75 -15.93 11.16 -9.71
C LYS A 75 -17.32 10.75 -9.24
N ASP A 76 -17.43 9.52 -8.76
CA ASP A 76 -18.66 8.99 -8.19
C ASP A 76 -18.63 9.18 -6.68
N ALA A 77 -19.64 9.85 -6.14
CA ALA A 77 -19.69 10.23 -4.73
C ALA A 77 -19.77 9.02 -3.80
N LYS A 78 -20.57 8.00 -4.17
CA LYS A 78 -20.72 6.80 -3.36
C LYS A 78 -19.42 5.99 -3.36
N LEU A 79 -18.76 5.87 -4.52
CA LEU A 79 -17.49 5.15 -4.62
C LEU A 79 -16.37 5.85 -3.83
N ALA A 80 -16.35 7.18 -3.82
CA ALA A 80 -15.38 7.95 -3.04
C ALA A 80 -15.61 7.78 -1.53
N GLU A 81 -16.85 7.94 -1.06
CA GLU A 81 -17.22 7.70 0.34
C GLU A 81 -16.87 6.27 0.78
N TRP A 82 -17.12 5.29 -0.09
CA TRP A 82 -16.77 3.91 0.17
C TRP A 82 -15.24 3.69 0.27
N LEU A 83 -14.44 4.33 -0.59
CA LEU A 83 -12.97 4.21 -0.53
C LEU A 83 -12.42 4.86 0.74
N GLU A 84 -13.01 5.95 1.20
CA GLU A 84 -12.64 6.60 2.46
C GLU A 84 -12.97 5.73 3.67
N LYS A 85 -14.12 5.08 3.66
CA LYS A 85 -14.48 4.11 4.68
C LYS A 85 -13.44 2.99 4.74
N LEU A 86 -13.01 2.47 3.59
CA LEU A 86 -11.93 1.46 3.54
C LEU A 86 -10.60 1.99 4.07
N ILE A 87 -10.24 3.25 3.79
CA ILE A 87 -9.04 3.87 4.36
C ILE A 87 -9.13 3.87 5.90
N GLY A 88 -10.29 4.20 6.46
CA GLY A 88 -10.53 4.12 7.91
C GLY A 88 -10.44 2.69 8.45
N ASP A 89 -11.24 1.78 7.89
CA ASP A 89 -11.42 0.42 8.38
C ASP A 89 -10.12 -0.41 8.30
N LEU A 90 -9.34 -0.22 7.23
CA LEU A 90 -8.07 -0.94 7.01
C LEU A 90 -6.85 -0.20 7.57
N ARG A 91 -7.07 0.89 8.33
CA ARG A 91 -6.00 1.74 8.88
C ARG A 91 -4.99 2.17 7.80
N GLY A 92 -5.51 2.61 6.66
CA GLY A 92 -4.77 2.98 5.47
C GLY A 92 -4.08 4.35 5.54
N HIS A 93 -3.35 4.65 4.48
CA HIS A 93 -2.67 5.93 4.30
C HIS A 93 -3.07 6.55 2.95
N ALA A 94 -3.31 7.86 2.94
CA ALA A 94 -3.61 8.59 1.72
C ALA A 94 -3.46 10.10 1.92
N VAL A 95 -3.24 10.81 0.81
CA VAL A 95 -3.55 12.24 0.72
C VAL A 95 -4.81 12.40 -0.13
N VAL A 96 -5.89 12.86 0.46
CA VAL A 96 -7.18 13.01 -0.20
C VAL A 96 -7.40 14.48 -0.55
N LYS A 97 -7.55 14.79 -1.83
CA LYS A 97 -7.88 16.13 -2.33
C LYS A 97 -9.31 16.16 -2.81
N ARG A 98 -10.10 17.08 -2.29
CA ARG A 98 -11.49 17.32 -2.71
C ARG A 98 -11.58 18.66 -3.41
N PHE A 99 -12.17 18.65 -4.59
CA PHE A 99 -12.35 19.87 -5.38
C PHE A 99 -13.78 20.37 -5.19
N LYS A 100 -13.91 21.60 -4.66
CA LYS A 100 -15.20 22.26 -4.48
C LYS A 100 -15.13 23.68 -4.97
N ASP A 101 -15.78 23.95 -6.11
CA ASP A 101 -15.82 25.25 -6.76
C ASP A 101 -14.40 25.81 -7.04
N ARG A 102 -13.92 26.77 -6.24
CA ARG A 102 -12.57 27.37 -6.33
C ARG A 102 -11.66 27.02 -5.15
N GLN A 103 -12.07 26.05 -4.35
CA GLN A 103 -11.38 25.62 -3.15
C GLN A 103 -10.97 24.16 -3.28
N ILE A 104 -9.79 23.85 -2.76
CA ILE A 104 -9.30 22.47 -2.64
C ILE A 104 -9.14 22.19 -1.14
N LEU A 105 -9.79 21.14 -0.67
CA LEU A 105 -9.54 20.59 0.67
C LEU A 105 -8.58 19.42 0.54
N ILE A 106 -7.51 19.43 1.33
CA ILE A 106 -6.48 18.40 1.34
C ILE A 106 -6.44 17.78 2.73
N GLU A 107 -6.77 16.50 2.81
CA GLU A 107 -6.74 15.67 4.01
C GLU A 107 -5.52 14.74 3.93
N ASN A 108 -4.60 14.85 4.88
CA ASN A 108 -3.56 13.85 5.06
C ASN A 108 -4.06 12.82 6.06
N ILE A 109 -4.19 11.58 5.62
CA ILE A 109 -4.66 10.45 6.40
C ILE A 109 -3.48 9.52 6.69
N LEU A 110 -3.26 9.23 7.96
CA LEU A 110 -2.35 8.17 8.38
C LEU A 110 -3.09 7.22 9.30
N PHE A 111 -2.95 5.92 9.04
CA PHE A 111 -3.49 4.87 9.89
C PHE A 111 -5.02 4.95 10.05
N GLY A 112 -5.70 5.32 8.96
CA GLY A 112 -7.15 5.54 8.93
C GLY A 112 -7.61 6.84 9.59
N GLU A 113 -6.70 7.66 10.14
CA GLU A 113 -7.05 8.90 10.82
C GLU A 113 -6.57 10.14 10.06
N VAL A 114 -7.42 11.16 9.96
CA VAL A 114 -7.01 12.47 9.43
C VAL A 114 -6.04 13.11 10.42
N ILE A 115 -4.79 13.32 10.00
CA ILE A 115 -3.75 13.97 10.80
C ILE A 115 -3.58 15.45 10.45
N ARG A 116 -4.00 15.86 9.26
CA ARG A 116 -3.90 17.25 8.80
C ARG A 116 -4.99 17.55 7.80
N LEU A 117 -5.62 18.72 7.92
CA LEU A 117 -6.57 19.27 6.97
C LEU A 117 -6.11 20.65 6.54
N VAL A 118 -6.04 20.86 5.23
CA VAL A 118 -5.60 22.12 4.62
C VAL A 118 -6.64 22.56 3.60
N GLU A 119 -7.03 23.83 3.65
CA GLU A 119 -7.83 24.48 2.62
C GLU A 119 -6.91 25.34 1.74
N VAL A 120 -7.02 25.17 0.43
CA VAL A 120 -6.32 25.97 -0.58
C VAL A 120 -7.37 26.73 -1.39
N SER A 121 -7.26 28.05 -1.40
CA SER A 121 -8.18 28.97 -2.09
C SER A 121 -7.36 29.98 -2.89
N GLY A 122 -7.24 29.77 -4.21
CA GLY A 122 -6.38 30.61 -5.06
C GLY A 122 -4.91 30.52 -4.65
N VAL A 123 -4.33 31.63 -4.21
CA VAL A 123 -2.93 31.71 -3.71
C VAL A 123 -2.82 31.51 -2.19
N GLN A 124 -3.94 31.42 -1.49
CA GLN A 124 -3.97 31.29 -0.03
C GLN A 124 -4.06 29.82 0.38
N GLN A 125 -3.27 29.46 1.40
CA GLN A 125 -3.32 28.16 2.05
C GLN A 125 -3.60 28.36 3.55
N ARG A 126 -4.61 27.67 4.07
CA ARG A 126 -4.98 27.70 5.49
C ARG A 126 -4.99 26.29 6.06
N VAL A 127 -4.19 26.05 7.09
CA VAL A 127 -4.27 24.80 7.86
C VAL A 127 -5.49 24.89 8.77
N LEU A 128 -6.48 24.03 8.53
CA LEU A 128 -7.72 23.98 9.31
C LEU A 128 -7.58 23.08 10.53
N TYR A 129 -6.83 21.99 10.40
CA TYR A 129 -6.60 21.03 11.46
C TYR A 129 -5.21 20.42 11.33
N GLN A 130 -4.57 20.18 12.47
CA GLN A 130 -3.35 19.39 12.57
C GLN A 130 -3.39 18.66 13.90
N LYS A 131 -3.41 17.33 13.85
CA LYS A 131 -3.33 16.50 15.06
C LYS A 131 -1.95 16.74 15.69
N GLY A 132 -1.95 17.11 16.98
CA GLY A 132 -0.72 17.28 17.75
C GLY A 132 0.11 15.99 17.72
N VAL A 133 1.44 16.12 17.80
CA VAL A 133 2.36 14.98 17.85
C VAL A 133 2.27 14.34 19.23
N ASP A 134 1.20 13.59 19.49
CA ASP A 134 1.21 12.58 20.55
C ASP A 134 1.52 11.24 19.86
N PRO A 135 2.70 10.65 20.07
CA PRO A 135 2.98 9.32 19.57
C PRO A 135 2.10 8.35 20.37
N SER A 136 0.93 8.00 19.82
CA SER A 136 0.16 6.88 20.35
C SER A 136 1.05 5.63 20.31
N PHE A 137 0.92 4.78 21.32
CA PHE A 137 1.70 3.55 21.46
C PHE A 137 1.67 2.69 20.17
N GLU A 138 0.53 2.65 19.48
CA GLU A 138 0.36 1.95 18.20
C GLU A 138 1.26 2.50 17.07
N LYS A 139 1.51 3.82 17.07
CA LYS A 139 2.39 4.50 16.11
C LYS A 139 3.88 4.22 16.39
N MET A 140 4.25 4.06 17.66
CA MET A 140 5.58 3.58 18.04
C MET A 140 5.78 2.12 17.65
N THR A 141 4.78 1.27 17.86
CA THR A 141 4.85 -0.15 17.47
C THR A 141 4.99 -0.31 15.95
N TYR A 142 4.30 0.49 15.15
CA TYR A 142 4.46 0.45 13.68
C TYR A 142 5.83 0.95 13.22
N MET A 143 6.31 2.08 13.76
CA MET A 143 7.66 2.60 13.47
C MET A 143 8.74 1.60 13.91
N TYR A 144 8.54 0.94 15.05
CA TYR A 144 9.41 -0.11 15.55
C TYR A 144 9.39 -1.34 14.65
N ASN A 145 8.22 -1.77 14.17
CA ASN A 145 8.11 -2.90 13.26
C ASN A 145 8.73 -2.59 11.88
N SER A 146 8.61 -1.35 11.39
CA SER A 146 9.32 -0.93 10.17
C SER A 146 10.83 -0.85 10.37
N LEU A 147 11.29 -0.31 11.50
CA LEU A 147 12.72 -0.29 11.86
C LEU A 147 13.30 -1.70 12.10
N SER A 148 12.50 -2.61 12.67
CA SER A 148 12.88 -4.01 12.89
C SER A 148 13.03 -4.75 11.58
N ALA A 149 12.13 -4.55 10.62
CA ALA A 149 12.24 -5.14 9.29
C ALA A 149 13.45 -4.61 8.52
N GLU A 150 13.74 -3.31 8.61
CA GLU A 150 14.96 -2.71 8.03
C GLU A 150 16.23 -3.29 8.66
N HIS A 151 16.27 -3.44 9.98
CA HIS A 151 17.42 -4.05 10.67
C HIS A 151 17.59 -5.54 10.32
N GLU A 152 16.49 -6.26 10.15
CA GLU A 152 16.50 -7.68 9.75
C GLU A 152 16.98 -7.85 8.30
N ILE A 153 16.64 -6.92 7.41
CA ILE A 153 17.19 -6.84 6.04
C ILE A 153 18.70 -6.59 6.09
N GLU A 154 19.18 -5.63 6.90
CA GLU A 154 20.62 -5.35 7.05
C GLU A 154 21.39 -6.57 7.56
N CYS A 155 20.86 -7.27 8.57
CA CYS A 155 21.47 -8.50 9.08
C CYS A 155 21.53 -9.60 8.01
N LEU A 156 20.43 -9.83 7.27
CA LEU A 156 20.40 -10.84 6.22
C LEU A 156 21.31 -10.49 5.03
N GLN A 157 21.45 -9.22 4.68
CA GLN A 157 22.41 -8.77 3.66
C GLN A 157 23.84 -9.09 4.12
N GLY A 158 24.18 -8.82 5.38
CA GLY A 158 25.47 -9.22 5.96
C GLY A 158 25.70 -10.74 5.95
N GLU A 159 24.67 -11.54 6.21
CA GLU A 159 24.75 -13.01 6.10
C GLU A 159 24.95 -13.49 4.66
N VAL A 160 24.33 -12.83 3.68
CA VAL A 160 24.53 -13.12 2.25
C VAL A 160 25.97 -12.83 1.85
N ASP A 161 26.51 -11.69 2.24
CA ASP A 161 27.90 -11.32 1.91
C ASP A 161 28.90 -12.32 2.50
N ALA A 162 28.72 -12.71 3.76
CA ALA A 162 29.57 -13.71 4.40
C ALA A 162 29.47 -15.10 3.74
N GLU A 163 28.28 -15.51 3.28
CA GLU A 163 28.10 -16.81 2.61
C GLU A 163 28.60 -16.78 1.15
N LEU A 164 28.54 -15.63 0.47
CA LEU A 164 29.17 -15.43 -0.84
C LEU A 164 30.70 -15.51 -0.74
N GLU A 165 31.29 -14.97 0.33
CA GLU A 165 32.73 -15.05 0.58
C GLU A 165 33.18 -16.50 0.83
N ARG A 166 32.40 -17.28 1.59
CA ARG A 166 32.65 -18.73 1.76
C ARG A 166 32.51 -19.51 0.46
N LEU A 167 31.51 -19.18 -0.36
CA LEU A 167 31.35 -19.79 -1.67
C LEU A 167 32.56 -19.51 -2.57
N PHE A 168 33.07 -18.26 -2.55
CA PHE A 168 34.24 -17.87 -3.32
C PHE A 168 35.49 -18.67 -2.91
N GLU A 169 35.76 -18.79 -1.61
CA GLU A 169 36.89 -19.58 -1.11
C GLU A 169 36.75 -21.08 -1.40
N ALA A 170 35.53 -21.64 -1.31
CA ALA A 170 35.27 -23.03 -1.68
C ALA A 170 35.51 -23.30 -3.18
N LEU A 171 35.08 -22.38 -4.05
CA LEU A 171 35.34 -22.47 -5.50
C LEU A 171 36.84 -22.33 -5.82
N LYS A 172 37.57 -21.48 -5.10
CA LYS A 172 39.01 -21.27 -5.27
C LYS A 172 39.85 -22.46 -4.82
N SER A 173 39.43 -23.12 -3.75
CA SER A 173 40.06 -24.34 -3.21
C SER A 173 39.61 -25.63 -3.91
N GLY A 174 38.60 -25.56 -4.77
CA GLY A 174 38.06 -26.71 -5.52
C GLY A 174 37.20 -27.65 -4.67
N ASP A 175 36.73 -27.22 -3.50
CA ASP A 175 35.86 -28.02 -2.63
C ASP A 175 34.39 -27.92 -3.11
N GLU A 176 34.01 -28.86 -3.98
CA GLU A 176 32.65 -28.92 -4.53
C GLU A 176 31.56 -29.11 -3.46
N LYS A 177 31.86 -29.82 -2.37
CA LYS A 177 30.87 -30.06 -1.31
C LYS A 177 30.60 -28.80 -0.51
N ALA A 178 31.65 -28.05 -0.17
CA ALA A 178 31.51 -26.76 0.49
C ALA A 178 30.78 -25.75 -0.41
N ALA A 179 31.12 -25.73 -1.70
CA ALA A 179 30.47 -24.84 -2.67
C ALA A 179 28.96 -25.13 -2.82
N ASP A 180 28.56 -26.39 -2.90
CA ASP A 180 27.13 -26.74 -3.02
C ASP A 180 26.35 -26.46 -1.73
N THR A 181 26.98 -26.64 -0.57
CA THR A 181 26.38 -26.29 0.72
C THR A 181 26.12 -24.77 0.83
N SER A 182 27.09 -23.96 0.41
CA SER A 182 26.95 -22.50 0.40
C SER A 182 25.90 -22.01 -0.61
N LYS A 183 25.80 -22.64 -1.78
CA LYS A 183 24.72 -22.32 -2.76
C LYS A 183 23.34 -22.61 -2.19
N GLU A 184 23.15 -23.71 -1.47
CA GLU A 184 21.85 -24.02 -0.85
C GLU A 184 21.50 -23.06 0.30
N LYS A 185 22.49 -22.62 1.09
CA LYS A 185 22.30 -21.56 2.07
C LYS A 185 21.93 -20.23 1.43
N LEU A 186 22.64 -19.81 0.38
CA LEU A 186 22.33 -18.59 -0.36
C LEU A 186 20.92 -18.61 -0.97
N LYS A 187 20.44 -19.77 -1.46
CA LYS A 187 19.04 -19.91 -1.91
C LYS A 187 18.01 -19.73 -0.80
N LYS A 188 18.36 -20.06 0.45
CA LYS A 188 17.48 -19.82 1.61
C LYS A 188 17.53 -18.36 2.02
N LEU A 189 18.73 -17.78 2.17
CA LEU A 189 18.92 -16.37 2.52
C LEU A 189 18.25 -15.44 1.50
N ARG A 190 18.37 -15.75 0.20
CA ARG A 190 17.67 -15.00 -0.86
C ARG A 190 16.15 -15.07 -0.73
N ARG A 191 15.60 -16.20 -0.29
CA ARG A 191 14.15 -16.33 -0.03
C ARG A 191 13.74 -15.46 1.15
N ASN A 192 14.50 -15.52 2.25
CA ASN A 192 14.22 -14.71 3.44
C ASN A 192 14.32 -13.20 3.16
N LEU A 193 15.31 -12.75 2.38
CA LEU A 193 15.40 -11.34 1.95
C LEU A 193 14.20 -10.93 1.08
N MET A 194 13.77 -11.79 0.15
CA MET A 194 12.55 -11.57 -0.62
C MET A 194 11.27 -11.57 0.24
N GLU A 195 11.27 -12.22 1.40
CA GLU A 195 10.14 -12.21 2.34
C GLU A 195 10.07 -10.90 3.14
N LEU A 196 11.21 -10.23 3.37
CA LEU A 196 11.32 -9.01 4.18
C LEU A 196 11.29 -7.70 3.38
N GLU A 197 11.78 -7.68 2.14
CA GLU A 197 11.73 -6.48 1.27
C GLU A 197 10.30 -6.13 0.76
N TRP A 198 9.26 -6.90 1.13
CA TRP A 198 7.89 -6.81 0.58
C TRP A 198 6.75 -6.63 1.59
#